data_AF-A0A1J3JM94-F1
#
_entry.id   AF-A0A1J3JM94-F1
#
_cell.length_a   1.000
_cell.length_b   1.000
_cell.length_c   1.000
_cell.angle_alpha   90.00
_cell.angle_beta   90.00
_cell.angle_gamma   90.00
#
_symmetry.space_group_name_H-M   'P 1'
#
loop_
_entity.id
_entity.type
_entity.pdbx_description
1 polymer ?
#
loop_
_entity_poly.entity_id
_entity_poly.type
_entity_poly.pdbx_seq_one_letter_code
_entity_poly.pdbx_strand_id
1 'polypeptide(L)'
;LLSPATMEQEYDVIVLGTGLKECILSGLMSTAQKKVLHMDRNSYYGGESASLNLEQLWARFKPGQEVPKDLGRTRDYNVDLCPKFLMACGNLVKVLLHTKV
;
A
#
# COMPACT_ATOMS: atom_id res chain seq x y z
N LEU A 1 -6.58 23.92 25.33
CA LEU A 1 -6.42 22.48 25.64
C LEU A 1 -7.17 21.71 24.56
N LEU A 2 -6.50 21.32 23.49
CA LEU A 2 -7.09 20.40 22.51
C LEU A 2 -7.21 19.05 23.21
N SER A 3 -8.43 18.54 23.37
CA SER A 3 -8.63 17.15 23.82
C SER A 3 -7.86 16.24 22.86
N PRO A 4 -7.17 15.18 23.33
CA PRO A 4 -6.64 14.17 22.42
C PRO A 4 -7.79 13.72 21.52
N ALA A 5 -7.60 13.75 20.22
CA ALA A 5 -8.62 13.35 19.27
C ALA A 5 -9.02 11.90 19.58
N THR A 6 -10.19 11.71 20.20
CA THR A 6 -10.74 10.39 20.45
C THR A 6 -11.10 9.81 19.10
N MET A 7 -10.41 8.75 18.70
CA MET A 7 -10.76 8.01 17.50
C MET A 7 -12.21 7.56 17.62
N GLU A 8 -12.99 7.79 16.58
CA GLU A 8 -14.34 7.24 16.52
C GLU A 8 -14.26 5.71 16.58
N GLN A 9 -15.12 5.07 17.38
CA GLN A 9 -14.98 3.64 17.70
C GLN A 9 -15.80 2.71 16.80
N GLU A 10 -16.75 3.26 16.04
CA GLU A 10 -17.66 2.50 15.19
C GLU A 10 -17.40 2.78 13.71
N TYR A 11 -17.25 1.73 12.92
CA TYR A 11 -17.02 1.77 11.47
C TYR A 11 -17.90 0.73 10.80
N ASP A 12 -18.36 1.00 9.58
CA ASP A 12 -19.11 0.03 8.79
C ASP A 12 -18.21 -1.13 8.33
N VAL A 13 -16.94 -0.84 8.05
CA VAL A 13 -15.95 -1.80 7.56
C VAL A 13 -14.59 -1.52 8.19
N ILE A 14 -13.93 -2.55 8.68
CA ILE A 14 -12.53 -2.51 9.11
C ILE A 14 -11.71 -3.35 8.12
N VAL A 15 -10.71 -2.74 7.50
CA VAL A 15 -9.78 -3.37 6.57
C VAL A 15 -8.41 -3.46 7.22
N LEU A 16 -7.87 -4.68 7.28
CA LEU A 16 -6.58 -4.98 7.89
C LEU A 16 -5.56 -5.35 6.82
N GLY A 17 -4.49 -4.56 6.73
CA GLY A 17 -3.46 -4.67 5.71
C GLY A 17 -3.72 -3.72 4.55
N THR A 18 -2.64 -3.26 3.92
CA THR A 18 -2.66 -2.27 2.83
C THR A 18 -2.14 -2.85 1.51
N GLY A 19 -2.34 -4.15 1.32
CA GLY A 19 -2.09 -4.78 0.04
C GLY A 19 -3.01 -4.25 -1.05
N LEU A 20 -2.69 -4.57 -2.30
CA LEU A 20 -3.43 -4.09 -3.47
C LEU A 20 -4.93 -4.43 -3.37
N LYS A 21 -5.27 -5.65 -2.94
CA LYS A 21 -6.66 -6.12 -2.84
C LYS A 21 -7.43 -5.35 -1.77
N GLU A 22 -6.82 -5.20 -0.60
CA GLU A 22 -7.38 -4.50 0.55
C GLU A 22 -7.64 -3.03 0.21
N CYS A 23 -6.68 -2.36 -0.44
CA CYS A 23 -6.83 -0.98 -0.91
C CYS A 23 -7.96 -0.81 -1.93
N ILE A 24 -8.08 -1.74 -2.90
CA ILE A 24 -9.17 -1.69 -3.88
C ILE A 24 -10.54 -1.84 -3.18
N LEU A 25 -10.67 -2.80 -2.26
CA LEU A 25 -11.91 -3.01 -1.52
C LEU A 25 -12.24 -1.82 -0.62
N SER A 26 -11.24 -1.26 0.07
CA SER A 26 -11.38 -0.07 0.91
C SER A 26 -11.87 1.13 0.10
N GLY A 27 -11.31 1.35 -1.09
CA GLY A 27 -11.74 2.39 -2.03
C GLY A 27 -13.19 2.18 -2.49
N LEU A 28 -13.55 0.96 -2.88
CA LEU A 28 -14.93 0.63 -3.29
C LEU A 28 -15.94 0.85 -2.17
N MET A 29 -15.64 0.43 -0.95
CA MET A 29 -16.53 0.64 0.21
C MET A 29 -16.67 2.14 0.53
N SER A 30 -15.58 2.90 0.45
CA SER A 30 -15.62 4.36 0.61
C SER A 30 -16.50 5.02 -0.46
N THR A 31 -16.41 4.61 -1.73
CA THR A 31 -17.28 5.13 -2.79
C THR A 31 -18.76 4.77 -2.56
N ALA A 32 -19.03 3.63 -1.94
CA ALA A 32 -20.36 3.20 -1.53
C ALA A 32 -20.87 3.88 -0.23
N GLN A 33 -20.24 4.99 0.18
CA GLN A 33 -20.61 5.78 1.37
C GLN A 33 -20.51 4.99 2.69
N LYS A 34 -19.60 4.01 2.76
CA LYS A 34 -19.29 3.32 4.01
C LYS A 34 -18.18 4.04 4.76
N LYS A 35 -18.31 4.09 6.08
CA LYS A 35 -17.26 4.56 6.97
C LYS A 35 -16.24 3.45 7.17
N VAL A 36 -15.07 3.60 6.54
CA VAL A 36 -14.03 2.56 6.50
C VAL A 36 -12.87 2.93 7.43
N LEU A 37 -12.47 2.00 8.31
CA LEU A 37 -11.20 2.04 9.01
C LEU A 37 -10.21 1.14 8.29
N HIS A 38 -9.17 1.72 7.70
CA HIS A 38 -8.14 0.97 6.98
C HIS A 38 -6.80 1.13 7.68
N MET A 39 -6.25 0.02 8.18
CA MET A 39 -5.00 0.03 8.96
C MET A 39 -4.08 -1.13 8.60
N ASP A 40 -2.79 -0.95 8.87
CA ASP A 40 -1.76 -1.96 8.69
C ASP A 40 -0.90 -2.04 9.95
N ARG A 41 -0.36 -3.23 10.24
CA ARG A 41 0.62 -3.42 11.32
C ARG A 41 2.02 -2.95 10.90
N ASN A 42 2.28 -2.91 9.60
CA ASN A 42 3.56 -2.50 9.05
C ASN A 42 3.66 -0.97 9.02
N SER A 43 4.88 -0.45 9.11
CA SER A 43 5.16 0.99 8.96
C SER A 43 5.22 1.45 7.50
N TYR A 44 4.82 0.60 6.55
CA TYR A 44 4.84 0.83 5.11
C TYR A 44 3.61 0.22 4.44
N TYR A 45 3.26 0.76 3.27
CA TYR A 45 2.12 0.30 2.47
C TYR A 45 2.46 -0.93 1.60
N GLY A 46 1.44 -1.67 1.20
CA GLY A 46 1.52 -2.69 0.14
C GLY A 46 1.63 -4.13 0.62
N GLY A 47 1.97 -4.38 1.89
CA GLY A 47 2.10 -5.72 2.45
C GLY A 47 2.98 -6.64 1.59
N GLU A 48 2.47 -7.81 1.20
CA GLU A 48 3.19 -8.75 0.30
C GLU A 48 3.33 -8.25 -1.15
N SER A 49 2.65 -7.16 -1.51
CA SER A 49 2.77 -6.46 -2.79
C SER A 49 3.49 -5.11 -2.65
N ALA A 50 4.24 -4.90 -1.57
CA ALA A 50 4.99 -3.66 -1.36
C ALA A 50 6.06 -3.45 -2.43
N SER A 51 6.33 -2.17 -2.72
CA SER A 51 7.46 -1.72 -3.53
C SER A 51 8.55 -1.24 -2.59
N LEU A 52 9.75 -1.81 -2.72
CA LEU A 52 10.89 -1.51 -1.85
C LEU A 52 11.90 -0.63 -2.57
N ASN A 53 12.47 0.33 -1.87
CA ASN A 53 13.68 1.01 -2.33
C ASN A 53 14.92 0.12 -2.17
N LEU A 54 16.09 0.54 -2.68
CA LEU A 54 17.31 -0.29 -2.62
C LEU A 54 17.71 -0.69 -1.20
N GLU A 55 17.69 0.23 -0.25
CA GLU A 55 18.06 -0.05 1.15
C GLU A 55 17.13 -1.09 1.79
N GLN A 56 15.82 -0.94 1.60
CA GLN A 56 14.81 -1.88 2.08
C GLN A 56 14.94 -3.25 1.42
N LEU A 57 15.23 -3.28 0.12
CA LEU A 57 15.44 -4.51 -0.64
C LEU A 57 16.66 -5.28 -0.10
N TRP A 58 17.77 -4.58 0.15
CA TRP A 58 18.98 -5.18 0.73
C TRP A 58 18.74 -5.65 2.16
N ALA A 59 18.13 -4.82 3.01
CA ALA A 59 17.81 -5.22 4.37
C ALA A 59 16.96 -6.50 4.42
N ARG A 60 16.04 -6.68 3.46
CA ARG A 60 15.16 -7.85 3.37
C ARG A 60 15.85 -9.11 2.83
N PHE A 61 16.61 -9.00 1.73
CA PHE A 61 17.12 -10.17 1.00
C PHE A 61 18.62 -10.42 1.19
N LYS A 62 19.38 -9.42 1.68
CA LYS A 62 20.83 -9.48 1.92
C LYS A 62 21.18 -8.80 3.26
N PRO A 63 20.62 -9.29 4.38
CA PRO A 63 20.81 -8.66 5.68
C PRO A 63 22.30 -8.58 6.04
N GLY A 64 22.73 -7.42 6.54
CA GLY A 64 24.14 -7.15 6.90
C GLY A 64 25.05 -6.77 5.74
N GLN A 65 24.56 -6.75 4.50
CA GLN A 65 25.31 -6.23 3.35
C GLN A 65 24.91 -4.80 3.05
N GLU A 66 25.90 -3.94 2.75
CA GLU A 66 25.65 -2.61 2.24
C GLU A 66 25.18 -2.65 0.77
N VAL A 67 24.38 -1.67 0.37
CA VAL A 67 24.00 -1.46 -1.02
C VAL A 67 25.24 -1.03 -1.82
N PRO A 68 25.57 -1.70 -2.94
CA PRO A 68 26.69 -1.30 -3.80
C PRO A 68 26.55 0.16 -4.28
N LYS A 69 27.62 0.95 -4.15
CA LYS A 69 27.63 2.39 -4.42
C LYS A 69 27.44 2.74 -5.91
N ASP A 70 27.69 1.80 -6.79
CA ASP A 70 27.55 1.91 -8.25
C ASP A 70 26.09 1.81 -8.72
N LEU A 71 25.16 1.35 -7.87
CA LEU A 71 23.73 1.30 -8.19
C LEU A 71 23.03 2.66 -8.06
N GLY A 72 23.72 3.74 -7.70
CA GLY A 72 23.12 5.07 -7.63
C GLY A 72 22.31 5.32 -6.36
N ARG A 73 21.29 6.19 -6.44
CA ARG A 73 20.55 6.68 -5.26
C ARG A 73 19.39 5.75 -4.93
N THR A 74 19.23 5.40 -3.65
CA THR A 74 18.12 4.57 -3.15
C THR A 74 16.72 4.99 -3.67
N ARG A 75 16.46 6.30 -3.73
CA ARG A 75 15.16 6.85 -4.15
C ARG A 75 14.79 6.64 -5.62
N ASP A 76 15.78 6.29 -6.46
CA ASP A 76 15.55 6.09 -7.89
C ASP A 76 14.91 4.70 -8.15
N TYR A 77 14.77 3.88 -7.10
CA TYR A 77 14.29 2.51 -7.17
C TYR A 77 12.98 2.33 -6.42
N ASN A 78 12.04 1.68 -7.10
CA ASN A 78 10.80 1.16 -6.54
C ASN A 78 10.64 -0.26 -7.07
N VAL A 79 11.07 -1.24 -6.28
CA VAL A 79 11.12 -2.65 -6.68
C VAL A 79 9.94 -3.38 -6.07
N ASP A 80 8.95 -3.69 -6.89
CA ASP A 80 7.78 -4.47 -6.48
C ASP A 80 8.20 -5.88 -6.06
N LEU A 81 7.75 -6.31 -4.87
CA LEU A 81 7.90 -7.71 -4.44
C LEU A 81 7.07 -8.66 -5.31
N CYS A 82 5.98 -8.16 -5.90
CA CYS A 82 5.09 -8.91 -6.77
C CYS A 82 4.70 -8.06 -8.00
N PRO A 83 5.60 -7.87 -8.98
CA PRO A 83 5.33 -7.02 -10.14
C PRO A 83 4.21 -7.60 -11.00
N LYS A 84 3.26 -6.75 -11.40
CA LYS A 84 2.09 -7.12 -12.22
C LYS A 84 1.75 -6.02 -13.21
N PHE A 85 1.42 -6.40 -14.44
CA PHE A 85 0.85 -5.49 -15.40
C PHE A 85 -0.68 -5.46 -15.30
N LEU A 86 -1.25 -4.31 -15.62
CA LEU A 86 -2.70 -4.13 -15.73
C LEU A 86 -3.10 -4.29 -17.18
N MET A 87 -4.06 -5.19 -17.44
CA MET A 87 -4.69 -5.29 -18.76
C MET A 87 -5.53 -4.03 -19.01
N ALA A 88 -5.25 -3.30 -20.09
CA ALA A 88 -5.82 -1.96 -20.36
C ALA A 88 -7.36 -1.91 -20.30
N CYS A 89 -8.05 -2.94 -20.79
CA CYS A 89 -9.52 -3.04 -20.74
C CYS A 89 -10.03 -4.02 -19.67
N GLY A 90 -9.16 -4.43 -18.75
CA GLY A 90 -9.47 -5.38 -17.70
C GLY A 90 -10.35 -4.78 -16.59
N ASN A 91 -10.95 -5.65 -15.78
CA ASN A 91 -11.83 -5.24 -14.69
C ASN A 91 -11.13 -4.36 -13.66
N LEU A 92 -9.84 -4.58 -13.40
CA LEU A 92 -9.07 -3.76 -12.47
C LEU A 92 -9.00 -2.29 -12.92
N VAL A 93 -8.71 -2.03 -14.20
CA VAL A 93 -8.71 -0.66 -14.74
C VAL A 93 -10.10 -0.02 -14.63
N LYS A 94 -11.17 -0.78 -14.93
CA LYS A 94 -12.55 -0.29 -14.77
C LYS A 94 -12.87 0.08 -13.32
N VAL A 95 -12.38 -0.69 -12.36
CA VAL A 95 -12.53 -0.39 -10.93
C VAL A 95 -11.80 0.90 -10.56
N LEU A 96 -10.54 1.08 -11.00
CA LEU A 96 -9.79 2.31 -10.73
C LEU A 96 -10.52 3.56 -11.26
N LEU A 97 -11.03 3.47 -12.50
CA LEU A 97 -11.84 4.53 -13.11
C LEU A 97 -13.13 4.82 -12.31
N HIS A 98 -13.81 3.78 -11.80
CA HIS A 98 -15.00 3.94 -10.98
C HIS A 98 -14.69 4.64 -9.64
N THR A 99 -13.58 4.27 -9.01
CA THR A 99 -13.14 4.84 -7.73
C THR A 99 -12.42 6.19 -7.86
N LYS A 100 -12.20 6.68 -9.08
CA LYS A 100 -11.51 7.94 -9.41
C LYS A 100 -10.09 8.04 -8.84
N VAL A 101 -9.34 6.93 -8.92
CA VAL A 101 -7.93 6.83 -8.56
C VAL A 101 -7.06 6.52 -9.77
#